data_AF-A0AA38X3B3-F1
#
_entry.id   AF-A0AA38X3B3-F1
#
_cell.length_a   1.000
_cell.length_b   1.000
_cell.length_c   1.000
_cell.angle_alpha   90.00
_cell.angle_beta   90.00
_cell.angle_gamma   90.00
#
_symmetry.space_group_name_H-M   'P 1'
#
loop_
_entity.id
_entity.type
_entity.pdbx_description
1 polymer ?
#
loop_
_entity_poly.entity_id
_entity_poly.type
_entity_poly.pdbx_seq_one_letter_code
_entity_poly.pdbx_strand_id
1 'polypeptide(L)'
;GLFIGFSFFKARNTIQGLTNQMFGIFMLMTIFGQLVQQIMPLFVTQRALYEVRERPSKTYSWQAFMMSNIIAELPWSVLCAFLIFVTWYYPIGLYNNAEPTHAVHERGALMFLFILVFLFFTCTFAHMVIAGIDNAETGGNIANLTFSLTLVFCGVLVGPKALPGFWIFM
;
A
#
# COMPACT_ATOMS: atom_id res chain seq x y z
N GLY A 1 -7.09 7.80 -3.58
CA GLY A 1 -6.55 9.18 -3.40
C GLY A 1 -7.67 10.19 -3.24
N LEU A 2 -8.26 10.66 -4.35
CA LEU A 2 -9.19 11.81 -4.39
C LEU A 2 -10.39 11.65 -3.46
N PHE A 3 -11.05 10.49 -3.51
CA PHE A 3 -12.23 10.21 -2.69
C PHE A 3 -11.92 10.38 -1.19
N ILE A 4 -10.85 9.74 -0.70
CA ILE A 4 -10.47 9.77 0.72
C ILE A 4 -10.04 11.17 1.15
N GLY A 5 -9.30 11.90 0.29
CA GLY A 5 -8.87 13.26 0.56
C GLY A 5 -10.04 14.24 0.70
N PHE A 6 -11.04 14.13 -0.17
CA PHE A 6 -12.23 14.99 -0.13
C PHE A 6 -13.27 14.55 0.90
N SER A 7 -13.34 13.27 1.27
CA SER A 7 -14.24 12.80 2.34
C SER A 7 -13.91 13.41 3.71
N PHE A 8 -12.65 13.79 3.96
CA PHE A 8 -12.21 14.43 5.21
C PHE A 8 -11.69 15.86 4.97
N PHE A 9 -12.37 16.62 4.12
CA PHE A 9 -11.96 17.97 3.76
C PHE A 9 -11.86 18.89 4.99
N LYS A 10 -10.66 19.40 5.27
CA LYS A 10 -10.34 20.31 6.41
C LYS A 10 -10.85 19.83 7.77
N ALA A 11 -10.30 18.73 8.28
CA ALA A 11 -10.55 18.33 9.67
C ALA A 11 -10.05 19.44 10.64
N ARG A 12 -10.96 20.06 11.41
CA ARG A 12 -10.61 21.02 12.49
C ARG A 12 -9.81 20.29 13.58
N ASN A 13 -8.85 20.97 14.22
CA ASN A 13 -8.09 20.44 15.37
C ASN A 13 -8.97 20.33 16.63
N THR A 14 -9.93 19.41 16.61
CA THR A 14 -10.74 18.98 17.76
C THR A 14 -10.53 17.48 17.98
N ILE A 15 -10.95 16.95 19.14
CA ILE A 15 -10.87 15.50 19.42
C ILE A 15 -11.54 14.68 18.29
N GLN A 16 -12.66 15.16 17.78
CA GLN A 16 -13.36 14.54 16.64
C GLN A 16 -12.55 14.64 15.33
N GLY A 17 -11.83 15.74 15.11
CA GLY A 17 -10.93 15.90 13.97
C GLY A 17 -9.73 14.94 14.01
N LEU A 18 -9.20 14.65 15.20
CA LEU A 18 -8.13 13.68 15.38
C LEU A 18 -8.60 12.26 15.01
N THR A 19 -9.80 11.87 15.44
CA THR A 19 -10.41 10.60 15.04
C THR A 19 -10.65 10.52 13.53
N ASN A 20 -11.12 11.61 12.91
CA ASN A 20 -11.29 11.70 11.46
C ASN A 20 -9.96 11.55 10.69
N GLN A 21 -8.88 12.14 11.20
CA GLN A 21 -7.53 11.98 10.63
C GLN A 21 -7.04 10.52 10.74
N MET A 22 -7.27 9.86 11.88
CA MET A 22 -6.96 8.43 12.05
C MET A 22 -7.74 7.56 11.05
N PHE A 23 -9.04 7.79 10.89
CA PHE A 23 -9.84 7.08 9.88
C PHE A 23 -9.38 7.38 8.45
N GLY A 24 -8.96 8.61 8.15
CA GLY A 24 -8.39 8.98 6.86
C GLY A 24 -7.11 8.21 6.50
N ILE A 25 -6.24 7.96 7.49
CA ILE A 25 -5.03 7.12 7.34
C ILE A 25 -5.43 5.66 7.15
N PHE A 26 -6.36 5.16 7.97
CA PHE A 26 -6.85 3.78 7.86
C PHE A 26 -7.48 3.50 6.50
N MET A 27 -8.32 4.41 6.00
CA MET A 27 -8.90 4.32 4.66
C MET A 27 -7.82 4.33 3.57
N LEU A 28 -6.73 5.09 3.73
CA LEU A 28 -5.61 5.06 2.77
C LEU A 28 -4.94 3.69 2.74
N MET A 29 -4.78 3.04 3.90
CA MET A 29 -4.21 1.69 3.97
C MET A 29 -5.05 0.67 3.19
N THR A 30 -6.39 0.80 3.15
CA THR A 30 -7.26 -0.12 2.39
C THR A 30 -7.00 -0.16 0.89
N ILE A 31 -6.35 0.87 0.32
CA ILE A 31 -5.95 0.91 -1.10
C ILE A 31 -4.98 -0.23 -1.44
N PHE A 32 -4.18 -0.70 -0.48
CA PHE A 32 -3.26 -1.82 -0.64
C PHE A 32 -3.94 -3.04 -1.28
N GLY A 33 -5.09 -3.48 -0.75
CA GLY A 33 -5.76 -4.68 -1.24
C GLY A 33 -6.23 -4.57 -2.68
N GLN A 34 -6.53 -3.35 -3.14
CA GLN A 34 -6.91 -3.07 -4.52
C GLN A 34 -5.68 -3.07 -5.44
N LEU A 35 -4.57 -2.47 -5.00
CA LEU A 35 -3.31 -2.46 -5.76
C LEU A 35 -2.78 -3.88 -5.97
N VAL A 36 -2.78 -4.72 -4.92
CA VAL A 36 -2.30 -6.12 -5.05
C VAL A 36 -3.16 -6.90 -6.06
N GLN A 37 -4.48 -6.74 -6.03
CA GLN A 37 -5.37 -7.38 -7.00
C GLN A 37 -5.14 -6.90 -8.45
N GLN A 38 -4.62 -5.69 -8.65
CA GLN A 38 -4.28 -5.18 -9.98
C GLN A 38 -2.93 -5.69 -10.48
N ILE A 39 -1.94 -5.82 -9.61
CA ILE A 39 -0.60 -6.31 -9.96
C ILE A 39 -0.64 -7.80 -10.36
N MET A 40 -1.50 -8.58 -9.72
CA MET A 40 -1.59 -10.03 -9.94
C MET A 40 -1.87 -10.47 -11.38
N PRO A 41 -2.93 -10.02 -12.05
CA PRO A 41 -3.19 -10.41 -13.44
C PRO A 41 -2.08 -9.92 -14.39
N LEU A 42 -1.48 -8.77 -14.11
CA LEU A 42 -0.37 -8.24 -14.90
C LEU A 42 0.84 -9.19 -14.84
N PHE A 43 1.20 -9.66 -13.65
CA PHE A 43 2.33 -10.57 -13.47
C PHE A 43 2.08 -11.96 -14.06
N VAL A 44 0.87 -12.52 -13.92
CA VAL A 44 0.54 -13.84 -14.50
C VAL A 44 0.64 -13.80 -16.03
N THR A 45 0.14 -12.74 -16.68
CA THR A 45 0.23 -12.62 -18.14
C THR A 45 1.67 -12.50 -18.63
N GLN A 46 2.52 -11.76 -17.91
CA GLN A 46 3.96 -11.64 -18.22
C GLN A 46 4.70 -12.98 -18.00
N ARG A 47 4.37 -13.71 -16.93
CA ARG A 47 4.95 -15.03 -16.65
C ARG A 47 4.57 -16.07 -17.70
N ALA A 48 3.31 -16.08 -18.15
CA ALA A 48 2.86 -16.98 -19.21
C ALA A 48 3.64 -16.75 -20.51
N LEU A 49 3.98 -15.50 -20.82
CA LEU A 49 4.83 -15.14 -21.96
C LEU A 49 6.26 -15.68 -21.79
N TYR A 50 6.84 -15.53 -20.59
CA TYR A 50 8.17 -16.03 -20.25
C TYR A 50 8.25 -17.57 -20.34
N GLU A 51 7.27 -18.30 -19.79
CA GLU A 51 7.27 -19.77 -19.79
C GLU A 51 7.04 -20.37 -21.19
N VAL A 52 6.20 -19.75 -22.02
CA VAL A 52 5.85 -20.29 -23.35
C VAL A 52 6.89 -19.95 -24.41
N ARG A 53 7.53 -18.77 -24.34
CA ARG A 53 8.49 -18.32 -25.39
C ARG A 53 9.95 -18.30 -24.95
N GLU A 54 10.23 -17.85 -23.72
CA GLU A 54 11.59 -17.46 -23.33
C GLU A 54 12.35 -18.57 -22.59
N ARG A 55 11.62 -19.42 -21.85
CA ARG A 55 12.18 -20.60 -21.16
C ARG A 55 12.69 -21.69 -22.13
N PRO A 56 12.00 -22.02 -23.24
CA PRO A 56 12.49 -22.99 -24.23
C PRO A 56 13.72 -22.51 -25.01
N SER A 57 13.88 -21.19 -25.16
CA SER A 57 14.96 -20.55 -25.92
C SER A 57 16.20 -20.23 -25.07
N LYS A 58 16.17 -20.48 -23.75
CA LYS A 58 17.25 -20.16 -22.78
C LYS A 58 17.69 -18.69 -22.81
N THR A 59 16.79 -17.78 -23.15
CA THR A 59 17.16 -16.37 -23.41
C THR A 59 17.47 -15.59 -22.12
N TYR A 60 16.78 -15.88 -21.00
CA TYR A 60 17.00 -15.23 -19.69
C TYR A 60 16.78 -16.15 -18.49
N SER A 61 17.30 -15.76 -17.32
CA SER A 61 17.08 -16.45 -16.04
C SER A 61 15.86 -15.91 -15.31
N TRP A 62 15.25 -16.74 -14.45
CA TRP A 62 14.10 -16.37 -13.62
C TRP A 62 14.38 -15.15 -12.71
N GLN A 63 15.62 -15.01 -12.25
CA GLN A 63 16.05 -13.88 -11.43
C GLN A 63 16.06 -12.56 -12.21
N ALA A 64 16.45 -12.58 -13.49
CA ALA A 64 16.44 -11.39 -14.34
C ALA A 64 15.00 -10.92 -14.63
N PHE A 65 14.07 -11.85 -14.86
CA PHE A 65 12.65 -11.55 -15.02
C PHE A 65 12.08 -10.86 -13.77
N MET A 66 12.33 -11.41 -12.58
CA MET A 66 11.83 -10.83 -11.32
C MET A 66 12.42 -9.43 -11.04
N MET A 67 13.73 -9.25 -11.24
CA MET A 67 14.36 -7.93 -11.07
C MET A 67 13.83 -6.89 -12.06
N SER A 68 13.57 -7.28 -13.31
CA SER A 68 13.05 -6.35 -14.32
C SER A 68 11.67 -5.82 -13.95
N ASN A 69 10.80 -6.67 -13.38
CA ASN A 69 9.48 -6.27 -12.93
C ASN A 69 9.54 -5.34 -11.72
N ILE A 70 10.36 -5.66 -10.71
CA ILE A 70 10.54 -4.79 -9.53
C ILE A 70 11.10 -3.42 -9.95
N ILE A 71 12.08 -3.38 -10.85
CA ILE A 71 12.67 -2.12 -11.33
C ILE A 71 11.65 -1.32 -12.15
N ALA A 72 10.82 -1.97 -12.96
CA ALA A 72 9.76 -1.28 -13.71
C ALA A 72 8.65 -0.72 -12.80
N GLU A 73 8.34 -1.41 -11.69
CA GLU A 73 7.33 -0.96 -10.74
C GLU A 73 7.81 0.17 -9.82
N LEU A 74 9.12 0.32 -9.59
CA LEU A 74 9.67 1.39 -8.74
C LEU A 74 9.30 2.81 -9.23
N PRO A 75 9.55 3.22 -10.49
CA PRO A 75 9.14 4.53 -11.01
C PRO A 75 7.63 4.75 -10.94
N TRP A 76 6.85 3.71 -11.25
CA TRP A 76 5.39 3.78 -11.21
C TRP A 76 4.88 3.98 -9.79
N SER A 77 5.47 3.28 -8.82
CA SER A 77 5.15 3.41 -7.40
C SER A 77 5.50 4.80 -6.86
N VAL A 78 6.60 5.42 -7.30
CA VAL A 78 6.97 6.80 -6.94
C VAL A 78 5.97 7.81 -7.50
N LEU A 79 5.56 7.65 -8.76
CA LEU A 79 4.52 8.51 -9.36
C LEU A 79 3.18 8.36 -8.64
N CYS A 80 2.76 7.12 -8.34
CA CYS A 80 1.55 6.86 -7.55
C CYS A 80 1.65 7.45 -6.14
N ALA A 81 2.80 7.32 -5.46
CA ALA A 81 3.05 7.91 -4.15
C ALA A 81 2.90 9.43 -4.18
N PHE A 82 3.45 10.08 -5.21
CA PHE A 82 3.35 11.52 -5.40
C PHE A 82 1.90 11.96 -5.63
N LEU A 83 1.17 11.28 -6.51
CA LEU A 83 -0.24 11.59 -6.77
C LEU A 83 -1.10 11.40 -5.51
N ILE A 84 -0.87 10.31 -4.76
CA ILE A 84 -1.57 10.07 -3.49
C ILE A 84 -1.21 11.16 -2.48
N PHE A 85 0.07 11.53 -2.37
CA PHE A 85 0.51 12.59 -1.47
C PHE A 85 -0.18 13.93 -1.78
N VAL A 86 -0.13 14.41 -3.03
CA VAL A 86 -0.79 15.67 -3.42
C VAL A 86 -2.28 15.64 -3.13
N THR A 87 -2.91 14.51 -3.41
CA THR A 87 -4.37 14.35 -3.39
C THR A 87 -4.93 14.06 -1.99
N TRP A 88 -4.12 13.51 -1.08
CA TRP A 88 -4.56 13.09 0.25
C TRP A 88 -4.00 14.01 1.34
N TYR A 89 -2.74 14.44 1.23
CA TYR A 89 -2.07 15.27 2.23
C TYR A 89 -2.64 16.70 2.30
N TYR A 90 -2.87 17.34 1.14
CA TYR A 90 -3.38 18.70 1.09
C TYR A 90 -4.87 18.82 1.47
N PRO A 91 -5.79 17.95 0.99
CA PRO A 91 -7.22 18.11 1.29
C PRO A 91 -7.63 17.74 2.72
N ILE A 92 -6.92 16.81 3.36
CA ILE A 92 -7.20 16.42 4.75
C ILE A 92 -6.76 17.52 5.74
N GLY A 93 -5.91 18.45 5.30
CA GLY A 93 -5.46 19.56 6.13
C GLY A 93 -4.49 19.14 7.23
N LEU A 94 -3.72 18.06 7.03
CA LEU A 94 -2.68 17.62 7.98
C LEU A 94 -1.64 18.73 8.28
N TYR A 95 -1.53 19.71 7.38
CA TYR A 95 -0.76 20.94 7.54
C TYR A 95 -1.16 21.77 8.79
N ASN A 96 -2.46 21.83 9.14
CA ASN A 96 -2.94 22.59 10.31
C ASN A 96 -2.44 22.04 11.65
N ASN A 97 -1.97 20.78 11.70
CA ASN A 97 -1.37 20.17 12.89
C ASN A 97 0.16 20.42 12.96
N ALA A 98 0.76 20.92 11.87
CA ALA A 98 2.18 21.24 11.77
C ALA A 98 2.47 22.76 11.80
N GLU A 99 1.47 23.61 11.54
CA GLU A 99 1.51 25.06 11.76
C GLU A 99 1.99 25.47 13.17
N PRO A 100 1.50 24.89 14.28
CA PRO A 100 1.94 25.32 15.62
C PRO A 100 3.38 24.91 15.98
N THR A 101 4.03 24.04 15.20
CA THR A 101 5.40 23.56 15.46
C THR A 101 6.41 24.04 14.41
N HIS A 102 5.99 24.84 13.40
CA HIS A 102 6.81 25.27 12.26
C HIS A 102 7.54 24.14 11.49
N ALA A 103 7.17 22.87 11.71
CA ALA A 103 7.79 21.67 11.13
C ALA A 103 7.01 21.13 9.92
N VAL A 104 6.38 22.05 9.19
CA VAL A 104 5.51 21.76 8.05
C VAL A 104 6.23 20.96 6.97
N HIS A 105 7.45 21.37 6.62
CA HIS A 105 8.23 20.75 5.55
C HIS A 105 8.74 19.36 5.95
N GLU A 106 9.20 19.19 7.19
CA GLU A 106 9.72 17.92 7.70
C GLU A 106 8.62 16.87 7.85
N ARG A 107 7.47 17.24 8.41
CA ARG A 107 6.32 16.32 8.55
C ARG A 107 5.67 15.97 7.21
N GLY A 108 5.68 16.90 6.26
CA GLY A 108 5.25 16.63 4.89
C GLY A 108 6.17 15.62 4.19
N ALA A 109 7.48 15.81 4.29
CA ALA A 109 8.47 14.89 3.72
C ALA A 109 8.41 13.50 4.35
N LEU A 110 8.26 13.41 5.69
CA LEU A 110 8.10 12.13 6.38
C LEU A 110 6.82 11.40 5.94
N MET A 111 5.70 12.11 5.78
CA MET A 111 4.45 11.49 5.32
C MET A 111 4.57 10.98 3.88
N PHE A 112 5.23 11.73 3.00
CA PHE A 112 5.54 11.27 1.64
C PHE A 112 6.41 10.00 1.66
N LEU A 113 7.46 9.97 2.48
CA LEU A 113 8.32 8.80 2.63
C LEU A 113 7.56 7.59 3.16
N PHE A 114 6.66 7.76 4.12
CA PHE A 114 5.82 6.65 4.60
C PHE A 114 4.89 6.10 3.51
N ILE A 115 4.27 6.97 2.71
CA ILE A 115 3.44 6.53 1.57
C ILE A 115 4.28 5.78 0.53
N LEU A 116 5.49 6.27 0.25
CA LEU A 116 6.40 5.66 -0.71
C LEU A 116 6.87 4.28 -0.23
N VAL A 117 7.33 4.16 1.01
CA VAL A 117 7.72 2.88 1.61
C VAL A 117 6.54 1.90 1.64
N PHE A 118 5.34 2.38 1.96
CA PHE A 118 4.12 1.57 1.95
C PHE A 118 3.79 1.02 0.56
N LEU A 119 3.94 1.83 -0.49
CA LEU A 119 3.73 1.39 -1.87
C LEU A 119 4.79 0.37 -2.31
N PHE A 120 6.06 0.60 -1.97
CA PHE A 120 7.12 -0.38 -2.26
C PHE A 120 6.89 -1.71 -1.53
N PHE A 121 6.46 -1.66 -0.26
CA PHE A 121 6.05 -2.85 0.47
C PHE A 121 4.88 -3.58 -0.21
N THR A 122 3.89 -2.83 -0.73
CA THR A 122 2.74 -3.40 -1.46
C THR A 122 3.17 -4.17 -2.71
N CYS A 123 4.02 -3.57 -3.54
CA CYS A 123 4.53 -4.19 -4.76
C CYS A 123 5.37 -5.43 -4.48
N THR A 124 6.33 -5.31 -3.54
CA THR A 124 7.19 -6.44 -3.16
C THR A 124 6.41 -7.59 -2.53
N PHE A 125 5.39 -7.29 -1.72
CA PHE A 125 4.49 -8.30 -1.16
C PHE A 125 3.67 -8.99 -2.26
N ALA A 126 3.11 -8.23 -3.21
CA ALA A 126 2.37 -8.79 -4.34
C ALA A 126 3.25 -9.76 -5.16
N HIS A 127 4.50 -9.38 -5.46
CA HIS A 127 5.46 -10.23 -6.14
C HIS A 127 5.83 -11.48 -5.33
N MET A 128 5.96 -11.37 -4.01
CA MET A 128 6.24 -12.53 -3.13
C MET A 128 5.11 -13.57 -3.18
N VAL A 129 3.85 -13.12 -3.09
CA VAL A 129 2.69 -14.02 -3.09
C VAL A 129 2.53 -14.70 -4.45
N ILE A 130 2.69 -13.96 -5.55
CA ILE A 130 2.50 -14.51 -6.89
C ILE A 130 3.68 -15.33 -7.41
N ALA A 131 4.88 -15.15 -6.85
CA ALA A 131 6.04 -15.97 -7.21
C ALA A 131 5.84 -17.47 -6.84
N GLY A 132 5.02 -17.76 -5.82
CA GLY A 132 4.73 -19.12 -5.36
C GLY A 132 3.42 -19.71 -5.88
N ILE A 133 2.61 -18.95 -6.64
CA ILE A 133 1.26 -19.35 -7.02
C ILE A 133 1.06 -19.15 -8.53
N ASP A 134 0.61 -20.18 -9.22
CA ASP A 134 0.43 -20.16 -10.68
C ASP A 134 -0.88 -19.47 -11.12
N ASN A 135 -1.88 -19.40 -10.24
CA ASN A 135 -3.17 -18.80 -10.53
C ASN A 135 -3.36 -17.44 -9.84
N ALA A 136 -3.73 -16.41 -10.63
CA ALA A 136 -4.00 -15.06 -10.14
C ALA A 136 -5.13 -15.02 -9.10
N GLU A 137 -6.16 -15.85 -9.26
CA GLU A 137 -7.32 -15.87 -8.36
C GLU A 137 -6.96 -16.42 -6.98
N THR A 138 -6.21 -17.52 -6.93
CA THR A 138 -5.74 -18.11 -5.67
C THR A 138 -4.74 -17.19 -4.96
N GLY A 139 -3.85 -16.54 -5.71
CA GLY A 139 -2.94 -15.53 -5.19
C GLY A 139 -3.72 -14.36 -4.58
N GLY A 140 -4.74 -13.87 -5.28
CA GLY A 140 -5.58 -12.75 -4.85
C GLY A 140 -6.27 -13.04 -3.53
N ASN A 141 -6.83 -14.25 -3.39
CA ASN A 141 -7.49 -14.67 -2.16
C ASN A 141 -6.52 -14.76 -0.98
N ILE A 142 -5.30 -15.28 -1.19
CA ILE A 142 -4.29 -15.36 -0.12
C ILE A 142 -3.81 -13.96 0.30
N ALA A 143 -3.48 -13.10 -0.67
CA ALA A 143 -3.09 -11.73 -0.37
C ALA A 143 -4.20 -10.95 0.33
N ASN A 144 -5.46 -11.14 -0.07
CA ASN A 144 -6.61 -10.52 0.56
C ASN A 144 -6.81 -11.01 2.00
N LEU A 145 -6.65 -12.31 2.25
CA LEU A 145 -6.71 -12.89 3.59
C LEU A 145 -5.61 -12.33 4.50
N THR A 146 -4.35 -12.35 4.04
CA THR A 146 -3.21 -11.82 4.81
C THR A 146 -3.40 -10.33 5.10
N PHE A 147 -3.83 -9.56 4.11
CA PHE A 147 -4.09 -8.14 4.28
C PHE A 147 -5.25 -7.87 5.25
N SER A 148 -6.32 -8.65 5.17
CA SER A 148 -7.45 -8.54 6.10
C SER A 148 -7.02 -8.80 7.54
N LEU A 149 -6.15 -9.79 7.79
CA LEU A 149 -5.57 -9.99 9.12
C LEU A 149 -4.76 -8.77 9.57
N THR A 150 -3.84 -8.26 8.74
CA THR A 150 -3.04 -7.07 9.11
C THR A 150 -3.92 -5.83 9.36
N LEU A 151 -5.02 -5.66 8.61
CA LEU A 151 -5.98 -4.58 8.84
C LEU A 151 -6.74 -4.73 10.16
N VAL A 152 -7.11 -5.95 10.56
CA VAL A 152 -7.81 -6.18 11.83
C VAL A 152 -6.88 -5.90 13.02
N PHE A 153 -5.60 -6.26 12.90
CA PHE A 153 -4.61 -6.10 13.98
C PHE A 153 -3.86 -4.76 13.97
N CYS A 154 -4.11 -3.86 13.01
CA CYS A 154 -3.47 -2.54 12.96
C CYS A 154 -3.83 -1.58 14.13
N GLY A 155 -4.69 -2.01 15.06
CA GLY A 155 -5.00 -1.29 16.30
C GLY A 155 -5.98 -0.13 16.15
N VAL A 156 -6.42 0.19 14.92
CA VAL A 156 -7.39 1.26 14.65
C VAL A 156 -8.83 0.81 14.95
N LEU A 157 -9.17 -0.43 14.64
CA LEU A 157 -10.51 -1.01 14.85
C LEU A 157 -10.69 -1.53 16.29
N VAL A 158 -9.68 -2.20 16.83
CA VAL A 158 -9.67 -2.75 18.20
C VAL A 158 -8.31 -2.45 18.80
N GLY A 159 -8.28 -1.73 19.91
CA GLY A 159 -7.03 -1.41 20.61
C GLY A 159 -6.36 -2.67 21.19
N PRO A 160 -5.02 -2.67 21.38
CA PRO A 160 -4.27 -3.83 21.87
C PRO A 160 -4.77 -4.41 23.20
N LYS A 161 -5.42 -3.59 24.02
CA LYS A 161 -5.95 -3.96 25.35
C LYS A 161 -7.27 -4.73 25.30
N ALA A 162 -7.95 -4.74 24.16
CA ALA A 162 -9.22 -5.44 23.95
C ALA A 162 -9.07 -6.70 23.09
N LEU A 163 -7.86 -7.00 22.62
CA LEU A 163 -7.55 -8.22 21.87
C LEU A 163 -7.36 -9.42 22.82
N PRO A 164 -7.86 -10.62 22.48
CA PRO A 164 -7.55 -11.83 23.22
C PRO A 164 -6.03 -12.06 23.21
N GLY A 165 -5.45 -12.53 24.33
CA GLY A 165 -3.99 -12.64 24.52
C GLY A 165 -3.22 -13.38 23.42
N PHE A 166 -3.88 -14.30 22.71
CA PHE A 166 -3.29 -15.00 21.57
C PHE A 166 -2.96 -14.07 20.39
N TRP A 167 -3.71 -12.98 20.17
CA TRP A 167 -3.53 -12.10 19.01
C TRP A 167 -2.63 -10.89 19.27
N ILE A 168 -2.00 -10.80 20.44
CA ILE A 168 -1.13 -9.67 20.82
C ILE A 168 0.21 -9.70 20.08
N PHE A 169 0.64 -10.86 19.55
CA PHE A 169 1.91 -10.98 18.83
C PHE A 169 1.86 -10.51 17.37
N MET A 170 0.66 -10.25 16.84
CA MET A 170 0.37 -10.03 15.43
C MET A 170 0.13 -8.55 15.15
#